data_AF-A0A238FCH1-F1
#
_entry.id   AF-A0A238FCH1-F1
#
_cell.length_a   1.000
_cell.length_b   1.000
_cell.length_c   1.000
_cell.angle_alpha   90.00
_cell.angle_beta   90.00
_cell.angle_gamma   90.00
#
_symmetry.space_group_name_H-M   'P 1'
#
loop_
_entity.id
_entity.type
_entity.pdbx_description
1 polymer ?
#
loop_
_entity_poly.entity_id
_entity_poly.type
_entity_poly.pdbx_seq_one_letter_code
_entity_poly.pdbx_strand_id
1 'polypeptide(L)'
;MSSPSPSSSTATPTPATTPHQQYALSRNEEAKVLAQCKIDALRHCEVEAATFSECADGRTVSVAWKCRKQFRAMQAMTEEKQDQAKLRYLQDRRGGIALP
;
A
#
# COMPACT_ATOMS: atom_id res chain seq x y z
N MET A 1 -34.96 -55.29 -0.50
CA MET A 1 -33.99 -55.14 0.61
C MET A 1 -32.60 -55.41 0.07
N SER A 2 -31.68 -54.48 0.34
CA SER A 2 -30.24 -54.48 0.06
C SER A 2 -29.78 -54.05 -1.36
N SER A 3 -29.45 -52.76 -1.47
CA SER A 3 -28.54 -52.19 -2.48
C SER A 3 -27.22 -51.81 -1.78
N PRO A 4 -26.03 -52.05 -2.37
CA PRO A 4 -24.78 -51.47 -1.89
C PRO A 4 -24.48 -50.14 -2.60
N SER A 5 -24.22 -49.10 -1.82
CA SER A 5 -23.68 -47.81 -2.28
C SER A 5 -22.17 -47.89 -2.49
N PRO A 6 -21.61 -47.32 -3.59
CA PRO A 6 -20.18 -47.07 -3.67
C PRO A 6 -19.82 -45.70 -3.06
N SER A 7 -18.92 -45.77 -2.08
CA SER A 7 -17.79 -44.88 -1.85
C SER A 7 -18.01 -43.37 -1.85
N SER A 8 -18.11 -42.85 -0.62
CA SER A 8 -17.79 -41.48 -0.22
C SER A 8 -16.53 -40.97 -0.90
N SER A 9 -16.69 -39.99 -1.78
CA SER A 9 -15.59 -39.15 -2.25
C SER A 9 -15.28 -38.13 -1.16
N THR A 10 -14.30 -38.43 -0.31
CA THR A 10 -13.71 -37.44 0.59
C THR A 10 -12.70 -36.62 -0.22
N ALA A 11 -13.20 -35.53 -0.81
CA ALA A 11 -12.37 -34.55 -1.49
C ALA A 11 -11.47 -33.81 -0.49
N THR A 12 -10.22 -33.63 -0.91
CA THR A 12 -9.09 -32.87 -0.36
C THR A 12 -9.49 -31.49 0.23
N PRO A 13 -8.81 -31.00 1.29
CA PRO A 13 -9.02 -29.65 1.81
C PRO A 13 -8.56 -28.59 0.79
N THR A 14 -9.52 -27.93 0.14
CA THR A 14 -9.27 -26.74 -0.68
C THR A 14 -8.91 -25.56 0.24
N PRO A 15 -7.80 -24.84 -0.01
CA PRO A 15 -7.52 -23.60 0.71
C PRO A 15 -8.55 -22.53 0.30
N ALA A 16 -9.09 -21.86 1.31
CA ALA A 16 -10.20 -20.91 1.23
C ALA A 16 -10.10 -19.91 0.06
N THR A 17 -11.09 -19.96 -0.84
CA THR A 17 -11.46 -18.82 -1.68
C THR A 17 -12.67 -18.15 -1.03
N THR A 18 -12.39 -17.24 -0.09
CA THR A 18 -13.41 -16.37 0.49
C THR A 18 -13.46 -15.08 -0.32
N PRO A 19 -14.59 -14.71 -0.97
CA PRO A 19 -14.69 -13.52 -1.82
C PRO A 19 -14.82 -12.19 -1.05
N HIS A 20 -14.31 -12.11 0.19
CA HIS A 20 -14.39 -10.90 1.03
C HIS A 20 -13.11 -10.04 1.01
N GLN A 21 -12.06 -10.45 0.30
CA GLN A 21 -10.77 -9.75 0.28
C GLN A 21 -10.72 -8.56 -0.70
N GLN A 22 -11.85 -7.93 -1.01
CA GLN A 22 -11.92 -6.85 -2.02
C GLN A 22 -11.85 -5.44 -1.41
N TYR A 23 -12.10 -5.30 -0.10
CA TYR A 23 -12.10 -4.01 0.61
C TYR A 23 -10.74 -3.58 1.18
N ALA A 24 -9.83 -4.52 1.40
CA ALA A 24 -8.49 -4.24 1.92
C ALA A 24 -7.42 -4.72 0.92
N LEU A 25 -6.34 -3.96 0.81
CA LEU A 25 -5.15 -4.37 0.07
C LEU A 25 -4.41 -5.45 0.86
N SER A 26 -3.88 -6.46 0.19
CA SER A 26 -2.96 -7.39 0.83
C SER A 26 -1.64 -6.68 1.16
N ARG A 27 -0.94 -7.10 2.21
CA ARG A 27 0.34 -6.49 2.66
C ARG A 27 1.37 -6.32 1.54
N ASN A 28 1.40 -7.28 0.59
CA ASN A 28 2.29 -7.22 -0.58
C ASN A 28 1.82 -6.19 -1.62
N GLU A 29 0.51 -6.05 -1.82
CA GLU A 29 -0.06 -5.04 -2.71
C GLU A 29 0.15 -3.63 -2.12
N GLU A 30 -0.10 -3.47 -0.82
CA GLU A 30 0.19 -2.22 -0.12
C GLU A 30 1.66 -1.83 -0.27
N ALA A 31 2.59 -2.77 -0.10
CA ALA A 31 4.01 -2.50 -0.27
C ALA A 31 4.35 -2.02 -1.70
N LYS A 32 3.73 -2.61 -2.73
CA LYS A 32 3.91 -2.18 -4.13
C LYS A 32 3.32 -0.79 -4.37
N VAL A 33 2.10 -0.53 -3.89
CA VAL A 33 1.44 0.77 -4.00
C VAL A 33 2.25 1.86 -3.28
N LEU A 34 2.76 1.56 -2.08
CA LEU A 34 3.60 2.48 -1.31
C LEU A 34 4.95 2.72 -1.98
N ALA A 35 5.58 1.70 -2.57
CA ALA A 35 6.83 1.86 -3.31
C ALA A 35 6.64 2.77 -4.53
N GLN A 36 5.58 2.55 -5.31
CA GLN A 36 5.25 3.38 -6.46
C GLN A 36 4.90 4.81 -6.03
N CYS A 37 4.04 4.95 -5.01
CA CYS A 37 3.68 6.24 -4.44
C CYS A 37 4.89 7.00 -3.92
N LYS A 38 5.90 6.32 -3.35
CA LYS A 38 7.13 6.96 -2.88
C LYS A 38 7.93 7.55 -4.05
N ILE A 39 8.03 6.84 -5.17
CA ILE A 39 8.72 7.33 -6.36
C ILE A 39 8.01 8.57 -6.94
N ASP A 40 6.68 8.51 -7.04
CA ASP A 40 5.88 9.63 -7.56
C ASP A 40 5.86 10.82 -6.59
N ALA A 41 5.80 10.56 -5.29
CA ALA A 41 5.86 11.59 -4.26
C ALA A 41 7.20 12.32 -4.30
N LEU A 42 8.32 11.61 -4.44
CA LEU A 42 9.64 12.24 -4.54
C LEU A 42 9.75 13.20 -5.74
N ARG A 43 9.02 12.94 -6.83
CA ARG A 43 8.95 13.86 -7.98
C ARG A 43 8.05 15.06 -7.70
N HIS A 44 6.94 14.87 -6.99
CA HIS A 44 5.94 15.92 -6.80
C HIS A 44 6.26 16.85 -5.62
N CYS A 45 6.83 16.33 -4.53
CA CYS A 45 7.23 17.13 -3.37
C CYS A 45 8.74 17.33 -3.29
N GLU A 46 9.39 17.45 -4.45
CA GLU A 46 10.81 17.82 -4.56
C GLU A 46 11.12 19.08 -3.74
N VAL A 47 10.22 20.07 -3.73
CA VAL A 47 10.41 21.33 -2.97
C VAL A 47 10.41 21.12 -1.45
N GLU A 48 9.46 20.33 -0.93
CA GLU A 48 9.35 20.04 0.51
C GLU A 48 10.46 19.08 0.97
N ALA A 49 10.82 18.12 0.11
CA ALA A 49 11.94 17.22 0.33
C ALA A 49 13.28 17.99 0.31
N ALA A 50 13.44 18.95 -0.60
CA ALA A 50 14.61 19.82 -0.67
C ALA A 50 14.74 20.66 0.60
N THR A 51 13.69 21.36 1.02
CA THR A 51 13.71 22.17 2.25
C THR A 51 13.93 21.35 3.52
N PHE A 52 13.44 20.11 3.58
CA PHE A 52 13.78 19.19 4.67
C PHE A 52 15.25 18.75 4.58
N SER A 53 15.74 18.41 3.39
CA SER A 53 17.13 17.99 3.18
C SER A 53 18.14 19.09 3.53
N GLU A 54 17.86 20.34 3.16
CA GLU A 54 18.68 21.51 3.53
C GLU A 54 18.70 21.73 5.04
N CYS A 55 17.58 21.50 5.73
CA CYS A 55 17.54 21.60 7.19
C CYS A 55 18.29 20.45 7.88
N ALA A 56 18.20 19.25 7.31
CA ALA A 56 18.82 18.04 7.79
C ALA A 56 20.32 17.97 7.45
N ASP A 57 20.78 18.77 6.48
CA ASP A 57 22.18 18.80 6.07
C ASP A 57 23.09 19.19 7.25
N GLY A 58 24.13 18.38 7.46
CA GLY A 58 25.03 18.52 8.61
C GLY A 58 24.43 18.21 10.00
N ARG A 59 23.21 17.66 10.09
CA ARG A 59 22.57 17.30 11.37
C ARG A 59 22.14 15.84 11.33
N THR A 60 22.60 15.04 12.29
CA THR A 60 22.20 13.62 12.40
C THR A 60 21.35 13.34 13.64
N VAL A 61 21.63 14.04 14.75
CA VAL A 61 20.97 13.80 16.05
C VAL A 61 19.83 14.79 16.33
N SER A 62 19.93 16.02 15.82
CA SER A 62 18.99 17.12 16.15
C SER A 62 17.89 17.34 15.11
N VAL A 63 17.89 16.59 14.00
CA VAL A 63 16.94 16.73 12.87
C VAL A 63 15.49 16.61 13.33
N ALA A 64 15.20 15.59 14.15
CA ALA A 64 13.85 15.30 14.63
C ALA A 64 13.20 16.48 15.40
N TRP A 65 14.01 17.38 15.97
CA TRP A 65 13.55 18.54 16.74
C TRP A 65 13.69 19.86 15.96
N LYS A 66 14.87 20.12 15.37
CA LYS A 66 15.16 21.37 14.65
C LYS A 66 14.44 21.46 13.30
N CYS A 67 14.28 20.34 12.62
CA CYS A 67 13.63 20.26 11.30
C CYS A 67 12.20 19.74 11.37
N ARG A 68 11.60 19.73 12.56
CA ARG A 68 10.27 19.17 12.80
C ARG A 68 9.18 19.85 11.97
N LYS A 69 9.33 21.14 11.66
CA LYS A 69 8.36 21.89 10.84
C LYS A 69 8.40 21.42 9.38
N GLN A 70 9.58 21.34 8.81
CA GLN A 70 9.84 20.87 7.44
C GLN A 70 9.46 19.40 7.29
N PHE A 71 9.81 18.59 8.30
CA PHE A 71 9.43 17.18 8.35
C PHE A 71 7.91 16.98 8.39
N ARG A 72 7.18 17.81 9.15
CA ARG A 72 5.71 17.76 9.19
C ARG A 72 5.06 18.17 7.89
N ALA A 73 5.59 19.20 7.20
CA ALA A 73 5.11 19.59 5.88
C ALA A 73 5.25 18.44 4.88
N MET A 74 6.46 17.88 4.78
CA MET A 74 6.74 16.73 3.91
C MET A 74 5.90 15.49 4.25
N GLN A 75 5.68 15.20 5.54
CA GLN A 75 4.85 14.06 5.95
C GLN A 75 3.36 14.27 5.70
N ALA A 76 2.83 15.48 5.91
CA ALA A 76 1.45 15.81 5.54
C ALA A 76 1.24 15.66 4.02
N MET A 77 2.27 16.08 3.25
CA MET A 77 2.51 15.73 1.84
C MET A 77 2.13 14.27 1.54
N THR A 78 2.83 13.41 2.26
CA THR A 78 2.95 11.99 1.93
C THR A 78 1.72 11.18 2.36
N GLU A 79 1.09 11.50 3.48
CA GLU A 79 -0.11 10.78 3.96
C GLU A 79 -1.29 10.91 3.00
N GLU A 80 -1.62 12.13 2.56
CA GLU A 80 -2.71 12.34 1.60
C GLU A 80 -2.44 11.65 0.26
N LYS A 81 -1.19 11.67 -0.22
CA LYS A 81 -0.81 11.01 -1.48
C LYS A 81 -0.83 9.49 -1.36
N GLN A 82 -0.42 8.94 -0.23
CA GLN A 82 -0.51 7.50 0.03
C GLN A 82 -1.96 7.02 0.07
N ASP A 83 -2.84 7.77 0.73
CA ASP A 83 -4.27 7.44 0.76
C ASP A 83 -4.89 7.51 -0.65
N GLN A 84 -4.58 8.58 -1.39
CA GLN A 84 -5.00 8.73 -2.78
C GLN A 84 -4.49 7.60 -3.69
N ALA A 85 -3.25 7.16 -3.51
CA ALA A 85 -2.67 6.05 -4.26
C ALA A 85 -3.35 4.71 -3.93
N LYS A 86 -3.65 4.46 -2.65
CA LYS A 86 -4.40 3.27 -2.22
C LYS A 86 -5.81 3.27 -2.79
N LEU A 87 -6.51 4.40 -2.75
CA LEU A 87 -7.87 4.54 -3.30
C LEU A 87 -7.88 4.35 -4.81
N ARG A 88 -6.91 4.90 -5.54
CA ARG A 88 -6.75 4.64 -6.98
C ARG A 88 -6.57 3.16 -7.28
N TYR A 89 -5.65 2.49 -6.58
CA TYR A 89 -5.42 1.07 -6.79
C TYR A 89 -6.69 0.24 -6.50
N LEU A 90 -7.43 0.56 -5.45
CA LEU A 90 -8.71 -0.08 -5.15
C LEU A 90 -9.77 0.20 -6.23
N GLN A 91 -9.76 1.39 -6.84
CA GLN A 91 -10.66 1.76 -7.91
C GLN A 91 -10.34 1.01 -9.22
N ASP A 92 -9.07 0.94 -9.61
CA ASP A 92 -8.61 0.18 -10.77
C ASP A 92 -8.94 -1.32 -10.62
N ARG A 93 -8.74 -1.87 -9.41
CA ARG A 93 -9.08 -3.26 -9.08
C ARG A 93 -10.59 -3.54 -9.15
N ARG A 94 -11.45 -2.58 -8.78
CA ARG A 94 -12.91 -2.70 -8.93
C ARG A 94 -13.36 -2.57 -10.40
N GLY A 95 -12.60 -1.89 -11.24
CA GLY A 95 -12.89 -1.69 -12.66
C GLY A 95 -12.45 -2.84 -13.58
N GLY A 96 -11.70 -3.83 -13.07
CA GLY A 96 -11.26 -4.97 -13.88
C GLY A 96 -10.23 -4.63 -14.98
N ILE A 97 -9.60 -3.46 -14.91
CA ILE A 97 -8.53 -3.07 -15.84
C ILE A 97 -7.21 -3.48 -15.22
N ALA A 98 -6.66 -4.59 -15.72
CA ALA A 98 -5.27 -4.95 -15.51
C ALA A 98 -4.40 -3.82 -16.08
N LEU A 99 -3.66 -3.13 -15.22
CA LEU A 99 -2.61 -2.21 -15.64
C LEU A 99 -1.47 -3.05 -16.27
N PRO A 100 -0.89 -2.64 -17.42
CA PRO A 100 0.25 -3.32 -18.03
C PRO A 100 1.48 -3.38 -17.11
#